data_AF-A0A7U9N0G2-F1
#
_entry.id   AF-A0A7U9N0G2-F1
#
_cell.length_a   1.000
_cell.length_b   1.000
_cell.length_c   1.000
_cell.angle_alpha   90.00
_cell.angle_beta   90.00
_cell.angle_gamma   90.00
#
_symmetry.space_group_name_H-M   'P 1'
#
loop_
_entity.id
_entity.type
_entity.pdbx_description
1 polymer ?
#
loop_
_entity_poly.entity_id
_entity_poly.type
_entity_poly.pdbx_seq_one_letter_code
_entity_poly.pdbx_strand_id
1 'polypeptide(L)'
;MKLDAIRRRAGRPGKGNSGQVGQNLKGKASVEIVAENAGESYKQVQRFIRLTELYPRLLQMVDDKKVPFNPAVELSYLTLAEQETLLGVMEELSAVPSLEQAKRLKKYSQEGKLGVDVMDAILTEERPVPVQVTLKNDRLKKYFPKNYTPKQMEDVIFSLLETWKTEHE
;
A
#
# COMPACT_ATOMS: atom_id res chain seq x y z
N MET A 1 1.10 8.45 -17.16
CA MET A 1 1.36 7.58 -15.99
C MET A 1 2.74 6.90 -16.06
N LYS A 2 3.24 6.30 -14.96
CA LYS A 2 4.51 5.53 -14.94
C LYS A 2 4.48 4.30 -15.86
N LEU A 3 3.30 3.71 -16.13
CA LEU A 3 3.14 2.64 -17.11
C LEU A 3 3.57 3.07 -18.52
N ASP A 4 3.26 4.30 -18.93
CA ASP A 4 3.65 4.83 -20.25
C ASP A 4 5.16 4.99 -20.36
N ALA A 5 5.82 5.38 -19.26
CA ALA A 5 7.28 5.46 -19.19
C ALA A 5 7.92 4.06 -19.27
N ILE A 6 7.33 3.06 -18.60
CA ILE A 6 7.77 1.65 -18.69
C ILE A 6 7.63 1.16 -20.13
N ARG A 7 6.50 1.43 -20.81
CA ARG A 7 6.28 1.06 -22.21
C ARG A 7 7.30 1.69 -23.15
N ARG A 8 7.64 2.97 -22.95
CA ARG A 8 8.66 3.68 -23.75
C ARG A 8 10.06 3.09 -23.56
N ARG A 9 10.41 2.69 -22.34
CA ARG A 9 11.72 2.07 -22.03
C ARG A 9 11.83 0.63 -22.51
N ALA A 10 10.75 -0.15 -22.38
CA ALA A 10 10.74 -1.58 -22.69
C ALA A 10 11.01 -1.89 -24.18
N GLY A 11 10.68 -0.96 -25.09
CA GLY A 11 10.96 -1.08 -26.52
C GLY A 11 10.26 -2.25 -27.23
N ARG A 12 10.51 -2.40 -28.54
CA ARG A 12 10.09 -3.59 -29.30
C ARG A 12 11.18 -4.67 -29.18
N PRO A 13 10.84 -5.97 -29.03
CA PRO A 13 11.84 -7.03 -29.03
C PRO A 13 12.77 -6.94 -30.25
N GLY A 14 14.06 -7.20 -30.03
CA GLY A 14 15.10 -7.09 -31.05
C GLY A 14 14.87 -8.00 -32.28
N LYS A 15 15.56 -7.66 -33.38
CA LYS A 15 15.52 -8.38 -34.66
C LYS A 15 15.90 -9.86 -34.43
N GLY A 16 15.02 -10.79 -34.80
CA GLY A 16 15.18 -12.25 -34.56
C GLY A 16 14.05 -12.89 -33.74
N ASN A 17 13.26 -12.09 -33.02
CA ASN A 17 12.09 -12.55 -32.26
C ASN A 17 10.80 -12.57 -33.11
N SER A 18 10.91 -12.98 -34.38
CA SER A 18 9.76 -13.11 -35.30
C SER A 18 9.29 -14.56 -35.40
N GLY A 19 8.02 -14.78 -35.71
CA GLY A 19 7.44 -16.13 -35.84
C GLY A 19 8.16 -17.03 -36.85
N GLN A 20 8.89 -16.43 -37.81
CA GLN A 20 9.59 -17.15 -38.87
C GLN A 20 10.97 -17.70 -38.46
N VAL A 21 11.59 -17.17 -37.38
CA VAL A 21 12.93 -17.57 -36.91
C VAL A 21 12.92 -18.35 -35.59
N GLY A 22 11.73 -18.65 -35.06
CA GLY A 22 11.56 -19.23 -33.73
C GLY A 22 11.70 -18.15 -32.64
N GLN A 23 10.73 -18.09 -31.72
CA GLN A 23 10.80 -17.13 -30.61
C GLN A 23 11.89 -17.57 -29.62
N ASN A 24 12.80 -16.67 -29.27
CA ASN A 24 13.83 -16.89 -28.24
C ASN A 24 13.30 -16.72 -26.81
N LEU A 25 12.04 -16.29 -26.67
CA LEU A 25 11.36 -16.00 -25.41
C LEU A 25 10.55 -17.17 -24.85
N LYS A 26 10.84 -18.41 -25.31
CA LYS A 26 10.10 -19.60 -24.86
C LYS A 26 10.13 -19.70 -23.33
N GLY A 27 8.96 -19.73 -22.72
CA GLY A 27 8.78 -19.86 -21.27
C GLY A 27 8.71 -18.56 -20.47
N LYS A 28 8.81 -17.37 -21.11
CA LYS A 28 8.63 -16.08 -20.43
C LYS A 28 7.28 -15.44 -20.76
N ALA A 29 6.58 -14.93 -19.75
CA ALA A 29 5.36 -14.15 -19.94
C ALA A 29 5.67 -12.74 -20.45
N SER A 30 4.77 -12.13 -21.23
CA SER A 30 4.96 -10.78 -21.78
C SER A 30 5.30 -9.71 -20.73
N VAL A 31 4.74 -9.82 -19.52
CA VAL A 31 5.07 -8.92 -18.41
C VAL A 31 6.50 -9.10 -17.92
N GLU A 32 7.05 -10.32 -17.93
CA GLU A 32 8.44 -10.58 -17.51
C GLU A 32 9.42 -9.93 -18.49
N ILE A 33 9.12 -10.01 -19.79
CA ILE A 33 9.90 -9.36 -20.84
C ILE A 33 9.88 -7.83 -20.70
N VAL A 34 8.69 -7.25 -20.45
CA VAL A 34 8.54 -5.81 -20.23
C VAL A 34 9.28 -5.37 -18.97
N ALA A 35 9.22 -6.16 -17.90
CA ALA A 35 9.91 -5.91 -16.64
C ALA A 35 11.44 -5.94 -16.81
N GLU A 36 11.97 -6.98 -17.44
CA GLU A 36 13.40 -7.12 -17.76
C GLU A 36 13.91 -5.94 -18.60
N ASN A 37 13.22 -5.60 -19.69
CA ASN A 37 13.64 -4.52 -20.57
C ASN A 37 13.55 -3.13 -19.89
N ALA A 38 12.62 -2.96 -18.95
CA ALA A 38 12.44 -1.69 -18.24
C ALA A 38 13.29 -1.58 -16.96
N GLY A 39 13.97 -2.66 -16.54
CA GLY A 39 14.69 -2.72 -15.26
C GLY A 39 13.75 -2.65 -14.05
N GLU A 40 12.51 -3.11 -14.19
CA GLU A 40 11.48 -3.10 -13.14
C GLU A 40 11.17 -4.54 -12.71
N SER A 41 10.61 -4.73 -11.51
CA SER A 41 10.14 -6.06 -11.13
C SER A 41 8.84 -6.41 -11.87
N TYR A 42 8.69 -7.70 -12.22
CA TYR A 42 7.45 -8.24 -12.80
C TYR A 42 6.20 -7.80 -12.00
N LYS A 43 6.27 -7.91 -10.67
CA LYS A 43 5.19 -7.49 -9.76
C LYS A 43 4.88 -6.00 -9.90
N GLN A 44 5.89 -5.16 -10.04
CA GLN A 44 5.69 -3.72 -10.20
C GLN A 44 5.00 -3.39 -11.53
N VAL A 45 5.38 -4.06 -12.62
CA VAL A 45 4.71 -3.90 -13.92
C VAL A 45 3.24 -4.35 -13.84
N GLN A 46 2.96 -5.48 -13.20
CA GLN A 46 1.58 -5.94 -12.97
C GLN A 46 0.75 -4.92 -12.20
N ARG A 47 1.32 -4.32 -11.15
CA ARG A 47 0.61 -3.30 -10.36
C ARG A 47 0.28 -2.05 -11.18
N PHE A 48 1.17 -1.64 -12.09
CA PHE A 48 0.89 -0.54 -13.00
C PHE A 48 -0.16 -0.88 -14.05
N ILE A 49 -0.12 -2.10 -14.61
CA ILE A 49 -1.19 -2.59 -15.48
C ILE A 49 -2.50 -2.59 -14.69
N ARG A 50 -2.47 -3.01 -13.43
CA ARG A 50 -3.69 -3.11 -12.64
C ARG A 50 -4.38 -1.77 -12.39
N LEU A 51 -3.65 -0.65 -12.38
CA LEU A 51 -4.25 0.68 -12.31
C LEU A 51 -5.12 1.04 -13.53
N THR A 52 -5.00 0.34 -14.67
CA THR A 52 -5.87 0.60 -15.83
C THR A 52 -7.32 0.19 -15.59
N GLU A 53 -7.57 -0.59 -14.53
CA GLU A 53 -8.90 -1.00 -14.08
C GLU A 53 -9.53 0.02 -13.11
N LEU A 54 -8.84 1.13 -12.82
CA LEU A 54 -9.41 2.19 -12.02
C LEU A 54 -10.43 3.01 -12.80
N TYR A 55 -11.48 3.43 -12.10
CA TYR A 55 -12.39 4.46 -12.58
C TYR A 55 -11.58 5.73 -12.93
N PRO A 56 -11.84 6.39 -14.08
CA PRO A 56 -10.97 7.46 -14.59
C PRO A 56 -10.68 8.56 -13.57
N ARG A 57 -11.66 8.93 -12.75
CA ARG A 57 -11.50 9.93 -11.70
C ARG A 57 -10.55 9.48 -10.59
N LEU A 58 -10.64 8.23 -10.12
CA LEU A 58 -9.71 7.67 -9.15
C LEU A 58 -8.29 7.60 -9.71
N LEU A 59 -8.14 7.21 -10.99
CA LEU A 59 -6.85 7.19 -11.66
C LEU A 59 -6.21 8.58 -11.69
N GLN A 60 -7.00 9.61 -12.00
CA GLN A 60 -6.53 10.98 -11.97
C GLN A 60 -6.13 11.43 -10.56
N MET A 61 -6.86 11.01 -9.52
CA MET A 61 -6.46 11.29 -8.14
C MET A 61 -5.14 10.62 -7.76
N VAL A 62 -4.78 9.49 -8.37
CA VAL A 62 -3.45 8.87 -8.20
C VAL A 62 -2.37 9.69 -8.88
N ASP A 63 -2.61 10.13 -10.12
CA ASP A 63 -1.68 10.99 -10.86
C ASP A 63 -1.47 12.34 -10.15
N ASP A 64 -2.53 12.91 -9.57
CA ASP A 64 -2.51 14.11 -8.71
C ASP A 64 -1.87 13.88 -7.33
N LYS A 65 -1.47 12.63 -7.01
CA LYS A 65 -0.95 12.20 -5.70
C LYS A 65 -1.91 12.38 -4.52
N LYS A 66 -3.21 12.50 -4.78
CA LYS A 66 -4.28 12.55 -3.76
C LYS A 66 -4.60 11.17 -3.21
N VAL A 67 -4.54 10.13 -4.05
CA VAL A 67 -4.65 8.73 -3.64
C VAL A 67 -3.28 8.07 -3.76
N PRO A 68 -2.71 7.52 -2.67
CA PRO A 68 -1.42 6.85 -2.75
C PRO A 68 -1.48 5.58 -3.63
N PHE A 69 -0.37 5.26 -4.30
CA PHE A 69 -0.27 4.16 -5.26
C PHE A 69 -0.69 2.80 -4.67
N ASN A 70 -0.32 2.49 -3.43
CA ASN A 70 -0.62 1.19 -2.82
C ASN A 70 -2.13 0.98 -2.58
N PRO A 71 -2.84 1.89 -1.87
CA PRO A 71 -4.30 1.89 -1.82
C PRO A 71 -4.94 1.79 -3.20
N ALA A 72 -4.50 2.60 -4.17
CA ALA A 72 -5.06 2.60 -5.52
C ALA A 72 -5.00 1.24 -6.22
N VAL A 73 -3.90 0.50 -6.02
CA VAL A 73 -3.79 -0.88 -6.53
C VAL A 73 -4.83 -1.78 -5.88
N GLU A 74 -5.12 -1.66 -4.59
CA GLU A 74 -6.20 -2.45 -3.97
C GLU A 74 -7.58 -2.02 -4.47
N LEU A 75 -7.82 -0.71 -4.60
CA LEU A 75 -9.10 -0.15 -5.10
C LEU A 75 -9.43 -0.60 -6.52
N SER A 76 -8.43 -0.79 -7.37
CA SER A 76 -8.63 -1.30 -8.73
C SER A 76 -9.20 -2.72 -8.78
N TYR A 77 -9.23 -3.47 -7.66
CA TYR A 77 -9.86 -4.78 -7.56
C TYR A 77 -11.36 -4.75 -7.30
N LEU A 78 -11.92 -3.59 -6.97
CA LEU A 78 -13.36 -3.39 -6.91
C LEU A 78 -13.94 -3.32 -8.32
N THR A 79 -15.22 -3.66 -8.45
CA THR A 79 -15.97 -3.43 -9.70
C THR A 79 -16.05 -1.93 -9.99
N LEU A 80 -16.20 -1.55 -11.27
CA LEU A 80 -16.30 -0.14 -11.65
C LEU A 80 -17.45 0.59 -10.95
N ALA A 81 -18.58 -0.09 -10.73
CA ALA A 81 -19.73 0.46 -10.01
C ALA A 81 -19.41 0.73 -8.52
N GLU A 82 -18.73 -0.20 -7.85
CA GLU A 82 -18.27 -0.01 -6.47
C GLU A 82 -17.23 1.11 -6.37
N GLN A 83 -16.34 1.24 -7.36
CA GLN A 83 -15.35 2.32 -7.40
C GLN A 83 -16.00 3.70 -7.56
N GLU A 84 -17.02 3.82 -8.42
CA GLU A 84 -17.81 5.04 -8.59
C GLU A 84 -18.59 5.39 -7.32
N THR A 85 -19.20 4.39 -6.67
CA THR A 85 -19.90 4.56 -5.39
C THR A 85 -18.94 5.01 -4.29
N LEU A 86 -17.77 4.35 -4.18
CA LEU A 86 -16.74 4.71 -3.20
C LEU A 86 -16.23 6.13 -3.40
N LEU A 87 -16.11 6.60 -4.64
CA LEU A 87 -15.72 7.97 -4.94
C LEU A 87 -16.71 8.98 -4.33
N GLY A 88 -18.01 8.72 -4.42
CA GLY A 88 -19.04 9.55 -3.77
C GLY A 88 -18.87 9.59 -2.24
N VAL A 89 -18.65 8.43 -1.61
CA VAL A 89 -18.41 8.34 -0.16
C VAL A 89 -17.12 9.08 0.25
N MET A 90 -16.05 8.95 -0.54
CA MET A 90 -14.79 9.68 -0.31
C MET A 90 -14.97 11.19 -0.38
N GLU A 91 -15.80 11.68 -1.30
CA GLU A 91 -16.11 13.11 -1.44
C GLU A 91 -16.98 13.61 -0.29
N GLU A 92 -18.01 12.85 0.11
CA GLU A 92 -18.89 13.18 1.23
C GLU A 92 -18.12 13.26 2.56
N LEU A 93 -17.28 12.27 2.84
CA LEU A 93 -16.47 12.21 4.06
C LEU A 93 -15.20 13.05 4.00
N SER A 94 -14.87 13.62 2.82
CA SER A 94 -13.57 14.25 2.56
C SER A 94 -12.38 13.36 2.97
N ALA A 95 -12.49 12.05 2.71
CA ALA A 95 -11.57 11.03 3.19
C ALA A 95 -10.97 10.20 2.04
N VAL A 96 -9.69 9.86 2.16
CA VAL A 96 -9.01 8.94 1.24
C VAL A 96 -8.66 7.66 2.00
N PRO A 97 -9.04 6.47 1.50
CA PRO A 97 -8.77 5.22 2.20
C PRO A 97 -7.26 4.98 2.35
N SER A 98 -6.86 4.62 3.56
CA SER A 98 -5.54 4.05 3.85
C SER A 98 -5.35 2.69 3.16
N LEU A 99 -4.13 2.16 3.21
CA LEU A 99 -3.86 0.83 2.63
C LEU A 99 -4.69 -0.27 3.31
N GLU A 100 -4.81 -0.24 4.63
CA GLU A 100 -5.57 -1.26 5.38
C GLU A 100 -7.08 -1.14 5.10
N GLN A 101 -7.61 0.08 5.00
CA GLN A 101 -8.99 0.31 4.56
C GLN A 101 -9.23 -0.19 3.13
N ALA A 102 -8.33 0.12 2.19
CA ALA A 102 -8.43 -0.33 0.80
C ALA A 102 -8.39 -1.87 0.68
N LYS A 103 -7.57 -2.57 1.48
CA LYS A 103 -7.57 -4.03 1.56
C LYS A 103 -8.90 -4.58 2.06
N ARG A 104 -9.50 -3.93 3.07
CA ARG A 104 -10.81 -4.33 3.59
C ARG A 104 -11.92 -4.09 2.57
N LEU A 105 -11.95 -2.93 1.93
CA LEU A 105 -12.89 -2.64 0.83
C LEU A 105 -12.83 -3.73 -0.24
N LYS A 106 -11.63 -4.07 -0.69
CA LYS A 106 -11.40 -5.18 -1.64
C LYS A 106 -11.92 -6.51 -1.11
N LYS A 107 -11.66 -6.86 0.15
CA LYS A 107 -12.16 -8.09 0.76
C LYS A 107 -13.69 -8.15 0.73
N TYR A 108 -14.38 -7.09 1.14
CA TYR A 108 -15.84 -7.05 1.11
C TYR A 108 -16.41 -7.10 -0.31
N SER A 109 -15.75 -6.48 -1.29
CA SER A 109 -16.13 -6.57 -2.71
C SER A 109 -16.03 -8.01 -3.21
N GLN A 110 -14.91 -8.69 -2.91
CA GLN A 110 -14.70 -10.11 -3.27
C GLN A 110 -15.72 -11.06 -2.60
N GLU A 111 -16.21 -10.70 -1.42
CA GLU A 111 -17.29 -11.43 -0.73
C GLU A 111 -18.70 -11.06 -1.23
N GLY A 112 -18.84 -10.09 -2.14
CA GLY A 112 -20.13 -9.59 -2.62
C GLY A 112 -20.93 -8.81 -1.55
N LYS A 113 -20.25 -8.26 -0.55
CA LYS A 113 -20.84 -7.60 0.62
C LYS A 113 -20.47 -6.11 0.73
N LEU A 114 -19.89 -5.53 -0.32
CA LEU A 114 -19.48 -4.13 -0.30
C LEU A 114 -20.66 -3.22 -0.67
N GLY A 115 -21.42 -2.82 0.36
CA GLY A 115 -22.45 -1.78 0.27
C GLY A 115 -21.91 -0.39 0.64
N VAL A 116 -22.73 0.64 0.41
CA VAL A 116 -22.42 2.05 0.77
C VAL A 116 -22.18 2.19 2.27
N ASP A 117 -23.02 1.54 3.08
CA ASP A 117 -22.92 1.47 4.54
C ASP A 117 -21.59 0.86 5.00
N VAL A 118 -21.12 -0.19 4.32
CA VAL A 118 -19.84 -0.83 4.60
C VAL A 118 -18.67 0.08 4.20
N MET A 119 -18.78 0.77 3.06
CA MET A 119 -17.76 1.74 2.62
C MET A 119 -17.63 2.89 3.63
N ASP A 120 -18.76 3.46 4.05
CA ASP A 120 -18.84 4.55 5.03
C ASP A 120 -18.23 4.10 6.37
N ALA A 121 -18.66 2.95 6.89
CA ALA A 121 -18.13 2.40 8.13
C ALA A 121 -16.61 2.17 8.07
N ILE A 122 -16.08 1.65 6.95
CA ILE A 122 -14.64 1.44 6.79
C ILE A 122 -13.87 2.77 6.74
N LEU A 123 -14.42 3.80 6.08
CA LEU A 123 -13.76 5.10 5.91
C LEU A 123 -13.83 5.97 7.17
N THR A 124 -14.88 5.83 7.96
CA THR A 124 -15.09 6.56 9.23
C THR A 124 -14.43 5.88 10.43
N GLU A 125 -14.06 4.60 10.32
CA GLU A 125 -13.37 3.87 11.38
C GLU A 125 -12.11 4.63 11.84
N GLU A 126 -12.09 4.96 13.13
CA GLU A 126 -10.97 5.67 13.72
C GLU A 126 -9.68 4.90 13.48
N ARG A 127 -8.64 5.62 13.05
CA ARG A 127 -7.29 5.06 12.97
C ARG A 127 -6.93 4.55 14.36
N PRO A 128 -6.63 3.25 14.55
CA PRO A 128 -5.75 2.88 15.65
C PRO A 128 -4.38 3.44 15.27
N VAL A 129 -4.11 4.69 15.64
CA VAL A 129 -2.74 5.18 15.66
C VAL A 129 -2.09 4.34 16.76
N PRO A 130 -1.13 3.44 16.46
CA PRO A 130 -0.42 2.77 17.52
C PRO A 130 0.11 3.86 18.44
N VAL A 131 -0.26 3.80 19.72
CA VAL A 131 0.20 4.76 20.72
C VAL A 131 1.71 4.56 20.86
N GLN A 132 2.48 5.24 20.02
CA GLN A 132 3.92 5.14 19.99
C GLN A 132 4.49 6.13 20.99
N VAL A 133 4.70 5.67 22.22
CA VAL A 133 5.41 6.45 23.22
C VAL A 133 6.91 6.41 22.90
N THR A 134 7.45 7.53 22.42
CA THR A 134 8.90 7.67 22.15
C THR A 134 9.61 8.27 23.36
N LEU A 135 10.42 7.47 24.05
CA LEU A 135 11.28 7.92 25.14
C LEU A 135 12.61 8.43 24.60
N LYS A 136 12.77 9.76 24.50
CA LYS A 136 14.01 10.39 24.01
C LYS A 136 15.18 10.10 24.97
N ASN A 137 16.31 9.69 24.41
CA ASN A 137 17.52 9.34 25.16
C ASN A 137 18.00 10.50 26.08
N ASP A 138 17.93 11.74 25.61
CA ASP A 138 18.31 12.93 26.39
C ASP A 138 17.45 13.12 27.65
N ARG A 139 16.19 12.65 27.63
CA ARG A 139 15.33 12.65 28.82
C ARG A 139 15.69 11.48 29.72
N LEU A 140 15.90 10.28 29.17
CA LEU A 140 16.25 9.08 29.95
C LEU A 140 17.56 9.25 30.72
N LYS A 141 18.59 9.84 30.11
CA LYS A 141 19.90 10.09 30.76
C LYS A 141 19.84 10.92 32.05
N LYS A 142 18.73 11.63 32.31
CA LYS A 142 18.52 12.37 33.57
C LYS A 142 18.12 11.47 34.74
N TYR A 143 17.56 10.30 34.45
CA TYR A 143 17.04 9.35 35.44
C TYR A 143 17.95 8.13 35.63
N PHE A 144 18.84 7.88 34.67
CA PHE A 144 19.75 6.75 34.70
C PHE A 144 21.20 7.17 34.96
N PRO A 145 21.99 6.35 35.68
CA PRO A 145 23.42 6.56 35.84
C PRO A 145 24.16 6.63 34.49
N LYS A 146 25.23 7.43 34.42
CA LYS A 146 26.00 7.66 33.16
C LYS A 146 26.66 6.41 32.59
N ASN A 147 26.85 5.37 33.41
CA ASN A 147 27.46 4.10 33.03
C ASN A 147 26.47 3.06 32.51
N TYR A 148 25.17 3.38 32.45
CA TYR A 148 24.16 2.45 31.93
C TYR A 148 24.19 2.40 30.41
N THR A 149 24.15 1.18 29.88
CA THR A 149 23.92 0.91 28.45
C THR A 149 22.44 1.09 28.11
N PRO A 150 22.09 1.35 26.82
CA PRO A 150 20.70 1.43 26.39
C PRO A 150 19.87 0.20 26.79
N LYS A 151 20.47 -1.00 26.74
CA LYS A 151 19.82 -2.25 27.12
C LYS A 151 19.48 -2.29 28.62
N GLN A 152 20.41 -1.88 29.48
CA GLN A 152 20.15 -1.79 30.92
C GLN A 152 19.09 -0.75 31.27
N MET A 153 19.04 0.37 30.55
CA MET A 153 17.96 1.35 30.73
C MET A 153 16.61 0.75 30.33
N GLU A 154 16.56 0.04 29.20
CA GLU A 154 15.35 -0.64 28.72
C GLU A 154 14.85 -1.68 29.74
N ASP A 155 15.73 -2.54 30.26
CA ASP A 155 15.36 -3.59 31.21
C ASP A 155 14.79 -3.02 32.52
N VAL A 156 15.35 -1.90 33.01
CA VAL A 156 14.81 -1.19 34.18
C VAL A 156 13.48 -0.50 33.88
N ILE A 157 13.31 0.07 32.68
CA ILE A 157 12.01 0.65 32.29
C ILE A 157 10.94 -0.44 32.31
N PHE A 158 11.22 -1.62 31.75
CA PHE A 158 10.27 -2.73 31.77
C PHE A 158 10.01 -3.25 33.19
N SER A 159 11.02 -3.35 34.06
CA SER A 159 10.78 -3.78 35.44
C SER A 159 9.88 -2.81 36.21
N LEU A 160 10.08 -1.49 36.05
CA LEU A 160 9.22 -0.46 36.64
C LEU A 160 7.79 -0.54 36.12
N LEU A 161 7.61 -0.81 34.82
CA LEU A 161 6.29 -0.97 34.21
C LEU A 161 5.59 -2.24 34.69
N GLU A 162 6.33 -3.35 34.89
CA GLU A 162 5.78 -4.59 35.43
C GLU A 162 5.30 -4.40 36.87
N THR A 163 6.10 -3.71 37.71
CA THR A 163 5.69 -3.35 39.08
C THR A 163 4.43 -2.48 39.06
N TRP A 164 4.41 -1.42 38.24
CA TRP A 164 3.23 -0.55 38.13
C TRP A 164 1.98 -1.33 37.71
N LYS A 165 2.12 -2.25 36.75
CA LYS A 165 1.04 -3.13 36.29
C LYS A 165 0.52 -4.00 37.44
N THR A 166 1.41 -4.67 38.18
CA THR A 166 1.00 -5.50 39.32
C THR A 166 0.34 -4.73 40.47
N GLU A 167 0.63 -3.44 40.61
CA GLU A 167 0.01 -2.58 41.64
C GLU A 167 -1.35 -2.01 41.23
N HIS A 168 -1.67 -2.02 39.93
CA HIS A 168 -2.88 -1.39 39.36
C HIS A 168 -3.79 -2.36 38.59
N GLU A 169 -3.45 -3.65 38.53
CA GLU A 169 -4.34 -4.78 38.20
C GLU A 169 -4.92 -5.40 39.48
#